data_AF-A0A920BVF8-F1
#
_entry.id   AF-A0A920BVF8-F1
#
_cell.length_a   1.000
_cell.length_b   1.000
_cell.length_c   1.000
_cell.angle_alpha   90.00
_cell.angle_beta   90.00
_cell.angle_gamma   90.00
#
_symmetry.space_group_name_H-M   'P 1'
#
loop_
_entity.id
_entity.type
_entity.pdbx_description
1 polymer ?
#
loop_
_entity_poly.entity_id
_entity_poly.type
_entity_poly.pdbx_seq_one_letter_code
_entity_poly.pdbx_strand_id
1 'polypeptide(L)'
;MFKNNQHKYSISAMCKVLQIPRSTYYYEAKERASEDDITSDVIDVFKASRQNYGTRKIKVELKKHGLTHYERARLGFDLHPSSI
;
A
#
# COMPACT_ATOMS: atom_id res chain seq x y z
N MET A 1 -5.55 22.70 -7.88
CA MET A 1 -4.74 23.83 -7.34
C MET A 1 -3.30 23.45 -7.00
N PHE A 2 -3.06 22.38 -6.21
CA PHE A 2 -1.69 21.99 -5.83
C PHE A 2 -0.82 21.61 -7.04
N LYS A 3 -1.30 20.74 -7.94
CA LYS A 3 -0.53 20.23 -9.10
C LYS A 3 0.08 21.34 -9.97
N ASN A 4 -0.65 22.43 -10.23
CA ASN A 4 -0.18 23.52 -11.10
C ASN A 4 0.97 24.35 -10.49
N ASN A 5 1.13 24.36 -9.17
CA ASN A 5 2.10 25.21 -8.46
C ASN A 5 3.25 24.42 -7.83
N GLN A 6 3.28 23.09 -7.98
CA GLN A 6 4.30 22.21 -7.39
C GLN A 6 5.73 22.54 -7.83
N HIS A 7 5.91 23.05 -9.05
CA HIS A 7 7.23 23.42 -9.58
C HIS A 7 7.80 24.70 -8.95
N LYS A 8 6.94 25.50 -8.29
CA LYS A 8 7.29 26.82 -7.76
C LYS A 8 7.31 26.86 -6.23
N TYR A 9 6.46 26.08 -5.58
CA TYR A 9 6.32 26.08 -4.13
C TYR A 9 6.27 24.66 -3.57
N SER A 10 6.85 24.47 -2.38
CA SER A 10 6.71 23.21 -1.66
C SER A 10 5.26 22.97 -1.25
N ILE A 11 4.81 21.71 -1.27
CA ILE A 11 3.51 21.27 -0.73
C ILE A 11 3.33 21.80 0.70
N SER A 12 4.43 21.78 1.44
CA SER A 12 4.55 22.31 2.78
C SER A 12 4.15 23.76 2.96
N ALA A 13 4.56 24.64 2.03
CA ALA A 13 4.20 26.05 2.05
C ALA A 13 2.77 26.26 1.56
N MET A 14 2.36 25.55 0.50
CA MET A 14 1.00 25.65 -0.04
C MET A 14 -0.08 25.23 0.97
N CYS A 15 0.11 24.11 1.67
CA CYS A 15 -0.81 23.67 2.73
C CYS A 15 -0.96 24.73 3.84
N LYS A 16 0.13 25.42 4.22
CA LYS A 16 0.08 26.50 5.21
C LYS A 16 -0.70 27.72 4.71
N VAL A 17 -0.44 28.15 3.48
CA VAL A 17 -1.11 29.33 2.88
C VAL A 17 -2.60 29.08 2.68
N LEU A 18 -2.97 27.88 2.20
CA LEU A 18 -4.37 27.50 1.98
C LEU A 18 -5.08 27.08 3.28
N GLN A 19 -4.37 27.02 4.41
CA GLN A 19 -4.88 26.56 5.70
C GLN A 19 -5.46 25.13 5.65
N ILE A 20 -4.87 24.26 4.83
CA ILE A 20 -5.28 22.86 4.68
C ILE A 20 -4.26 21.94 5.38
N PRO A 21 -4.71 20.92 6.14
CA PRO A 21 -3.82 19.92 6.69
C PRO A 21 -3.01 19.19 5.60
N ARG A 22 -1.72 18.92 5.85
CA ARG A 22 -0.90 18.11 4.93
C ARG A 22 -1.45 16.70 4.72
N SER A 23 -2.13 16.15 5.72
CA SER A 23 -2.76 14.83 5.64
C SER A 23 -3.77 14.76 4.51
N THR A 24 -4.60 15.79 4.35
CA THR A 24 -5.61 15.89 3.28
C THR A 24 -4.96 15.80 1.91
N TYR A 25 -3.88 16.54 1.68
CA TYR A 25 -3.14 16.48 0.41
C TYR A 25 -2.66 15.06 0.09
N TYR A 26 -1.98 14.39 1.02
CA TYR A 26 -1.43 13.06 0.75
C TYR A 26 -2.52 11.99 0.68
N TYR A 27 -3.65 12.18 1.35
CA TYR A 27 -4.79 11.29 1.26
C TYR A 27 -5.43 11.33 -0.13
N GLU A 28 -5.63 12.54 -0.67
CA GLU A 28 -6.18 12.73 -2.03
C GLU A 28 -5.18 12.39 -3.14
N ALA A 29 -3.88 12.64 -2.92
CA ALA A 29 -2.85 12.40 -3.92
C ALA A 29 -2.47 10.92 -4.06
N LYS A 30 -2.79 10.10 -3.06
CA LYS A 30 -2.53 8.67 -3.10
C LYS A 30 -3.67 8.00 -3.86
N GLU A 31 -3.51 7.81 -5.17
CA GLU A 31 -4.26 6.77 -5.88
C GLU A 31 -4.05 5.47 -5.11
N ARG A 32 -5.12 4.94 -4.50
CA ARG A 32 -5.06 3.61 -3.91
C ARG A 32 -4.90 2.66 -5.08
N ALA A 33 -3.75 1.97 -5.17
CA ALA A 33 -3.76 0.65 -5.77
C ALA A 33 -4.90 -0.11 -5.06
N SER A 34 -5.81 -0.70 -5.82
CA SER A 34 -6.95 -1.45 -5.28
C SER A 34 -6.42 -2.35 -4.17
N GLU A 35 -6.99 -2.21 -2.97
CA GLU A 35 -6.63 -3.09 -1.85
C GLU A 35 -6.87 -4.56 -2.24
N ASP A 36 -7.81 -4.78 -3.17
CA ASP A 36 -8.19 -6.06 -3.77
C ASP A 36 -7.05 -6.77 -4.52
N ASP A 37 -6.21 -6.05 -5.26
CA ASP A 37 -5.08 -6.66 -5.99
C ASP A 37 -4.04 -7.19 -4.98
N ILE A 38 -3.84 -6.42 -3.90
CA ILE A 38 -2.90 -6.73 -2.83
C ILE A 38 -3.31 -7.99 -2.07
N THR A 39 -4.61 -8.19 -1.85
CA THR A 39 -5.14 -9.37 -1.17
C THR A 39 -5.03 -10.63 -2.02
N SER A 40 -5.25 -10.53 -3.34
CA SER A 40 -5.27 -11.70 -4.23
C SER A 40 -3.92 -12.43 -4.28
N ASP A 41 -2.82 -11.73 -4.58
CA ASP A 41 -1.48 -12.35 -4.67
C ASP A 41 -1.06 -12.99 -3.33
N VAL A 42 -1.40 -12.32 -2.22
CA VAL A 42 -1.10 -12.80 -0.86
C VAL A 42 -1.84 -14.09 -0.56
N ILE A 43 -3.12 -14.17 -0.92
CA ILE A 43 -3.96 -15.37 -0.73
C ILE A 43 -3.41 -16.52 -1.57
N ASP A 44 -3.00 -16.26 -2.81
CA ASP A 44 -2.48 -17.28 -3.70
C ASP A 44 -1.17 -17.87 -3.18
N VAL A 45 -0.23 -17.02 -2.74
CA VAL A 45 1.01 -17.46 -2.09
C VAL A 45 0.72 -18.25 -0.80
N PHE A 46 -0.24 -17.80 0.00
CA PHE A 46 -0.62 -18.48 1.24
C PHE A 46 -1.24 -19.87 0.97
N LYS A 47 -2.11 -20.00 -0.02
CA LYS A 47 -2.69 -21.28 -0.46
C LYS A 47 -1.62 -22.20 -1.04
N ALA A 48 -0.76 -21.68 -1.92
CA ALA A 48 0.36 -22.43 -2.51
C ALA A 48 1.32 -22.96 -1.43
N SER A 49 1.52 -22.22 -0.34
CA SER A 49 2.34 -22.65 0.78
C SER A 49 1.65 -23.66 1.70
N ARG A 50 0.40 -24.06 1.44
CA ARG A 50 -0.44 -24.88 2.35
C ARG A 50 -0.71 -24.17 3.68
N GLN A 51 -0.95 -22.87 3.64
CA GLN A 51 -1.38 -22.05 4.78
C GLN A 51 -0.37 -22.00 5.95
N ASN A 52 0.89 -22.37 5.71
CA ASN A 52 1.92 -22.41 6.75
C ASN A 52 2.89 -21.21 6.73
N TYR A 53 2.79 -20.34 5.71
CA TYR A 53 3.64 -19.16 5.61
C TYR A 53 2.99 -17.99 6.32
N GLY A 54 3.70 -17.44 7.30
CA GLY A 54 3.40 -16.14 7.86
C GLY A 54 3.84 -15.00 6.93
N THR A 55 3.46 -13.78 7.29
CA THR A 55 3.69 -12.54 6.51
C THR A 55 5.13 -12.37 6.04
N ARG A 56 6.14 -12.73 6.86
CA ARG A 56 7.55 -12.65 6.48
C ARG A 56 7.88 -13.53 5.27
N LYS A 57 7.41 -14.79 5.24
CA LYS A 57 7.69 -15.73 4.15
C LYS A 57 6.89 -15.37 2.90
N ILE A 58 5.62 -14.97 3.08
CA ILE A 58 4.77 -14.50 1.97
C ILE A 58 5.44 -13.33 1.23
N LYS A 59 5.96 -12.33 1.95
CA LYS A 59 6.68 -11.20 1.33
C LYS A 59 7.90 -11.62 0.52
N VAL A 60 8.63 -12.63 1.00
CA VAL A 60 9.80 -13.16 0.27
C VAL A 60 9.36 -13.80 -1.04
N GLU A 61 8.28 -14.58 -1.04
CA GLU A 61 7.72 -15.16 -2.27
C GLU A 61 7.18 -14.09 -3.22
N LEU A 62 6.39 -13.13 -2.74
CA LEU A 62 5.87 -12.04 -3.56
C LEU A 62 7.01 -11.24 -4.23
N LYS A 63 8.12 -11.03 -3.51
CA LYS A 63 9.32 -10.42 -4.09
C LYS A 63 9.93 -11.25 -5.22
N LYS A 64 9.94 -12.59 -5.12
CA LYS A 64 10.39 -13.47 -6.20
C LYS A 64 9.50 -13.37 -7.44
N HIS A 65 8.21 -13.12 -7.24
CA HIS A 65 7.25 -12.85 -8.32
C HIS A 65 7.36 -11.43 -8.91
N GLY A 66 8.35 -10.64 -8.50
CA GLY A 66 8.55 -9.27 -8.99
C GLY A 66 7.67 -8.21 -8.32
N LEU A 67 6.87 -8.61 -7.33
CA LEU A 67 5.92 -7.75 -6.64
C LEU A 67 6.61 -7.01 -5.49
N THR A 68 7.40 -6.00 -5.84
CA THR A 68 8.24 -5.25 -4.89
C THR A 68 7.46 -4.28 -4.01
N HIS A 69 6.21 -3.93 -4.35
CA HIS A 69 5.37 -3.05 -3.54
C HIS A 69 5.00 -3.65 -2.17
N TYR A 70 5.08 -4.97 -2.01
CA TYR A 70 4.79 -5.65 -0.74
C TYR A 70 5.89 -5.53 0.32
N GLU A 71 7.09 -5.04 -0.03
CA GLU A 71 8.22 -4.94 0.91
C GLU A 71 7.87 -4.08 2.13
N ARG A 72 7.34 -2.88 1.87
CA ARG A 72 6.94 -1.91 2.90
C ARG A 72 5.46 -1.98 3.27
N ALA A 73 4.67 -2.79 2.56
CA ALA A 73 3.25 -2.96 2.86
C ALA A 73 3.06 -3.55 4.26
N ARG A 74 2.14 -2.97 5.04
CA ARG A 74 1.67 -3.61 6.27
C ARG A 74 0.61 -4.63 5.88
N LEU A 75 1.01 -5.90 5.82
CA LEU A 75 0.09 -7.01 5.60
C LEU A 75 -0.59 -7.33 6.93
N GLY A 76 -1.67 -6.61 7.22
CA GLY A 76 -2.54 -6.87 8.36
C GLY A 76 -3.64 -7.82 7.94
N PHE A 77 -3.31 -9.11 7.81
CA PHE A 77 -4.28 -10.13 7.46
C PHE A 77 -4.42 -11.11 8.62
N ASP A 78 -5.64 -11.27 9.10
CA ASP A 78 -6.03 -12.46 9.84
C ASP A 78 -6.16 -13.59 8.81
N LEU A 79 -5.04 -14.25 8.50
CA LEU A 79 -4.98 -15.46 7.66
C LEU A 79 -5.56 -16.67 8.42
N HIS A 80 -6.75 -16.49 9.01
CA HIS A 80 -7.46 -17.57 9.65
C HIS A 80 -8.02 -18.49 8.56
N PRO A 81 -7.85 -19.82 8.66
CA PRO A 81 -8.26 -20.76 7.63
C PRO A 81 -9.77 -20.77 7.34
N SER A 82 -10.59 -20.12 8.18
CA SER A 82 -12.03 -19.97 7.99
C SER A 82 -12.46 -18.65 7.31
N SER A 83 -11.51 -17.81 6.90
CA SER A 83 -11.80 -16.51 6.26
C SER A 83 -11.65 -16.53 4.73
N ILE A 84 -11.50 -17.72 4.12
CA ILE A 84 -11.37 -17.94 2.67
C ILE A 84 -12.27 -19.10 2.25
#